data_AF-A0A235IS07-F1
#
_entry.id   AF-A0A235IS07-F1
#
_cell.length_a   1.000
_cell.length_b   1.000
_cell.length_c   1.000
_cell.angle_alpha   90.00
_cell.angle_beta   90.00
_cell.angle_gamma   90.00
#
_symmetry.space_group_name_H-M   'P 1'
#
loop_
_entity.id
_entity.type
_entity.pdbx_description
1 polymer ?
#
loop_
_entity_poly.entity_id
_entity_poly.type
_entity_poly.pdbx_seq_one_letter_code
_entity_poly.pdbx_strand_id
1 'polypeptide(L)'
;MATELKTFIGSQFINKPVLADIEFIPHLEKINDFAANNGLKIYVTSSARPWDVPVVGPAFPAAKMSNHFIGHAIDMNIKIGGKLYTSHELGDFNSLPSTIQAFFTAIRNHPVLHWGGDFGDPVHIDDRLNKNDPNTWKQKLSIIQSELTGLTQPGIRAVNSPRLLFLTTPLMEGNDVKAVQEKLIGKGFNLGITSADGLFGPATSQAVAKFQEQAGLDPIDGMVGDKTRQALGL
;
A
#
# COMPACT_ATOMS: atom_id res chain seq x y z
N MET A 1 9.20 15.60 -12.95
CA MET A 1 8.85 14.69 -11.85
C MET A 1 8.53 13.35 -12.43
N ALA A 2 9.07 12.28 -11.83
CA ALA A 2 8.59 10.93 -12.12
C ALA A 2 7.49 10.65 -11.08
N THR A 3 6.30 10.27 -11.53
CA THR A 3 5.23 9.89 -10.61
C THR A 3 4.51 8.70 -11.21
N GLU A 4 4.44 7.64 -10.42
CA GLU A 4 3.89 6.35 -10.78
C GLU A 4 3.68 5.58 -9.48
N LEU A 5 2.54 4.94 -9.34
CA LEU A 5 2.20 4.09 -8.22
C LEU A 5 2.96 2.77 -8.33
N LYS A 6 3.76 2.48 -7.32
CA LYS A 6 4.51 1.24 -7.17
C LYS A 6 4.11 0.52 -5.90
N THR A 7 4.29 -0.79 -5.91
CA THR A 7 4.27 -1.59 -4.68
C THR A 7 5.65 -1.55 -4.03
N PHE A 8 5.70 -1.16 -2.77
CA PHE A 8 6.87 -1.29 -1.91
C PHE A 8 6.78 -2.53 -1.03
N ILE A 9 7.92 -3.20 -0.88
CA ILE A 9 8.09 -4.34 0.02
C ILE A 9 9.37 -4.13 0.81
N GLY A 10 9.23 -4.11 2.13
CA GLY A 10 10.34 -4.09 3.07
C GLY A 10 10.29 -5.33 3.95
N SER A 11 11.44 -5.88 4.33
CA SER A 11 11.53 -7.05 5.21
C SER A 11 10.89 -6.83 6.59
N GLN A 12 10.68 -5.58 7.00
CA GLN A 12 10.00 -5.22 8.24
C GLN A 12 8.51 -4.92 8.06
N PHE A 13 8.02 -4.76 6.82
CA PHE A 13 6.62 -4.45 6.54
C PHE A 13 5.79 -5.74 6.45
N ILE A 14 4.68 -5.79 7.16
CA ILE A 14 3.78 -6.95 7.24
C ILE A 14 2.31 -6.53 7.08
N ASN A 15 1.42 -7.53 7.09
CA ASN A 15 -0.05 -7.44 6.92
C ASN A 15 -0.51 -7.16 5.50
N LYS A 16 -0.02 -6.12 4.85
CA LYS A 16 -0.35 -5.82 3.46
C LYS A 16 0.78 -5.09 2.75
N PRO A 17 0.90 -5.24 1.42
CA PRO A 17 1.86 -4.45 0.64
C PRO A 17 1.52 -2.96 0.71
N VAL A 18 2.53 -2.11 0.52
CA VAL A 18 2.37 -0.66 0.51
C VAL A 18 2.32 -0.20 -0.94
N LEU A 19 1.21 0.43 -1.34
CA LEU A 19 1.16 1.18 -2.59
C LEU A 19 1.63 2.62 -2.31
N ALA A 20 2.60 3.10 -3.08
CA ALA A 20 3.21 4.41 -2.90
C ALA A 20 3.66 5.00 -4.24
N ASP A 21 3.75 6.32 -4.31
CA ASP A 21 4.40 6.98 -5.43
C ASP A 21 5.89 6.61 -5.47
N ILE A 22 6.44 6.49 -6.67
CA ILE A 22 7.85 6.13 -6.89
C ILE A 22 8.82 7.06 -6.15
N GLU A 23 8.50 8.35 -5.95
CA GLU A 23 9.36 9.28 -5.22
C GLU A 23 9.27 9.10 -3.69
N PHE A 24 8.23 8.42 -3.17
CA PHE A 24 8.13 8.07 -1.75
C PHE A 24 8.80 6.73 -1.40
N ILE A 25 9.09 5.88 -2.39
CA ILE A 25 9.74 4.56 -2.19
C ILE A 25 11.07 4.66 -1.41
N PRO A 26 12.01 5.58 -1.72
CA PRO A 26 13.25 5.69 -0.96
C PRO A 26 13.04 6.04 0.51
N HIS A 27 11.92 6.70 0.84
CA HIS A 27 11.57 7.02 2.22
C HIS A 27 11.00 5.80 2.95
N LEU A 28 10.24 4.94 2.26
CA LEU A 28 9.81 3.65 2.80
C LEU A 28 10.99 2.70 3.06
N GLU A 29 12.03 2.73 2.24
CA GLU A 29 13.29 2.02 2.50
C GLU A 29 13.94 2.49 3.79
N LYS A 30 14.01 3.81 4.02
CA LYS A 30 14.52 4.35 5.30
C LYS A 30 13.68 3.95 6.50
N ILE A 31 12.36 3.97 6.36
CA ILE A 31 11.45 3.48 7.40
C ILE A 31 11.73 1.98 7.69
N ASN A 32 11.96 1.17 6.65
CA ASN A 32 12.32 -0.24 6.80
C ASN A 32 13.65 -0.43 7.55
N ASP A 33 14.67 0.35 7.21
CA ASP A 33 15.98 0.33 7.88
C ASP A 33 15.87 0.71 9.35
N PHE A 34 15.12 1.78 9.66
CA PHE A 34 14.88 2.19 11.04
C PHE A 34 14.15 1.11 11.84
N ALA A 35 13.16 0.45 11.25
CA ALA A 35 12.48 -0.68 11.88
C ALA A 35 13.43 -1.87 12.13
N ALA A 36 14.29 -2.19 11.16
CA ALA A 36 15.24 -3.29 11.26
C ALA A 36 16.28 -3.04 12.37
N ASN A 37 16.81 -1.82 12.43
CA ASN A 37 17.77 -1.39 13.47
C ASN A 37 17.17 -1.43 14.88
N ASN A 38 15.84 -1.39 15.01
CA ASN A 38 15.13 -1.44 16.28
C ASN A 38 14.41 -2.78 16.53
N GLY A 39 14.62 -3.79 15.69
CA GLY A 39 14.07 -5.14 15.88
C GLY A 39 12.54 -5.21 15.90
N LEU A 40 11.86 -4.34 15.15
CA LEU A 40 10.39 -4.26 15.12
C LEU A 40 9.82 -4.51 13.72
N LYS A 41 8.54 -4.88 13.67
CA LYS A 41 7.77 -5.00 12.43
C LYS A 41 6.76 -3.87 12.30
N ILE A 42 6.58 -3.38 11.09
CA ILE A 42 5.60 -2.36 10.70
C ILE A 42 4.36 -3.09 10.17
N TYR A 43 3.29 -3.08 10.94
CA TYR A 43 2.01 -3.67 10.55
C TYR A 43 1.20 -2.62 9.80
N VAL A 44 1.20 -2.69 8.47
CA VAL A 44 0.58 -1.67 7.63
C VAL A 44 -0.94 -1.77 7.70
N THR A 45 -1.63 -0.66 8.00
CA THR A 45 -3.09 -0.56 8.05
C THR A 45 -3.66 0.34 6.95
N SER A 46 -2.87 1.22 6.33
CA SER A 46 -3.21 1.94 5.10
C SER A 46 -1.96 2.40 4.34
N SER A 47 -2.10 2.63 3.04
CA SER A 47 -1.09 3.24 2.16
C SER A 47 -1.80 4.19 1.18
N ALA A 48 -1.34 4.29 -0.08
CA ALA A 48 -2.10 4.96 -1.13
C ALA A 48 -3.54 4.43 -1.21
N ARG A 49 -4.52 5.33 -1.31
CA ARG A 49 -5.95 4.97 -1.42
C ARG A 49 -6.71 5.93 -2.33
N PRO A 50 -7.78 5.46 -2.99
CA PRO A 50 -8.67 6.33 -3.75
C PRO A 50 -9.27 7.43 -2.87
N TRP A 51 -9.63 8.53 -3.51
CA TRP A 51 -10.41 9.57 -2.87
C TRP A 51 -11.86 9.10 -2.64
N ASP A 52 -12.30 9.12 -1.39
CA ASP A 52 -13.73 8.95 -1.07
C ASP A 52 -14.47 10.25 -1.44
N VAL A 53 -15.09 10.28 -2.62
CA VAL A 53 -16.31 11.00 -3.11
C VAL A 53 -16.16 11.33 -4.62
N PRO A 54 -17.08 10.91 -5.50
CA PRO A 54 -17.18 11.45 -6.85
C PRO A 54 -17.83 12.84 -6.79
N VAL A 55 -17.07 13.91 -7.07
CA VAL A 55 -17.65 15.24 -7.27
C VAL A 55 -17.30 15.73 -8.66
N VAL A 56 -18.30 15.70 -9.54
CA VAL A 56 -18.29 16.44 -10.80
C VAL A 56 -18.41 17.93 -10.42
N GLY A 57 -17.32 18.69 -10.43
CA GLY A 57 -17.34 20.15 -10.21
C GLY A 57 -16.04 20.76 -9.69
N PRO A 58 -15.83 22.09 -9.84
CA PRO A 58 -14.54 22.74 -9.59
C PRO A 58 -14.31 23.10 -8.11
N ALA A 59 -13.01 23.19 -7.78
CA ALA A 59 -12.37 23.66 -6.54
C ALA A 59 -12.24 22.66 -5.37
N PHE A 60 -11.02 22.14 -5.25
CA PHE A 60 -10.49 21.38 -4.11
C PHE A 60 -10.46 22.23 -2.83
N PRO A 61 -11.13 21.83 -1.73
CA PRO A 61 -10.88 22.44 -0.43
C PRO A 61 -9.50 22.02 0.09
N ALA A 62 -8.63 22.98 0.40
CA ALA A 62 -7.29 22.74 0.94
C ALA A 62 -7.26 21.88 2.22
N ALA A 63 -8.39 21.78 2.94
CA ALA A 63 -8.55 20.98 4.14
C ALA A 63 -8.54 19.44 3.91
N LYS A 64 -8.40 18.96 2.67
CA LYS A 64 -8.44 17.53 2.32
C LYS A 64 -7.21 17.02 1.56
N MET A 65 -6.09 17.76 1.54
CA MET A 65 -4.86 17.34 0.86
C MET A 65 -4.12 16.24 1.66
N SER A 66 -4.69 15.04 1.75
CA SER A 66 -4.04 13.90 2.42
C SER A 66 -2.93 13.33 1.53
N ASN A 67 -1.75 13.07 2.11
CA ASN A 67 -0.65 12.42 1.39
C ASN A 67 -0.95 10.97 0.99
N HIS A 68 -1.96 10.32 1.60
CA HIS A 68 -2.44 9.03 1.11
C HIS A 68 -3.02 9.09 -0.30
N PHE A 69 -3.60 10.22 -0.71
CA PHE A 69 -4.19 10.33 -2.05
C PHE A 69 -3.14 10.44 -3.16
N ILE A 70 -1.89 10.64 -2.80
CA ILE A 70 -0.78 10.66 -3.75
C ILE A 70 0.23 9.55 -3.48
N GLY A 71 -0.02 8.65 -2.51
CA GLY A 71 0.92 7.58 -2.18
C GLY A 71 2.19 8.03 -1.46
N HIS A 72 2.13 9.16 -0.74
CA HIS A 72 3.21 9.70 0.07
C HIS A 72 2.97 9.53 1.58
N ALA A 73 2.15 8.54 1.97
CA ALA A 73 1.85 8.26 3.37
C ALA A 73 1.48 6.79 3.62
N ILE A 74 1.73 6.36 4.85
CA ILE A 74 1.26 5.08 5.40
C ILE A 74 0.59 5.30 6.75
N ASP A 75 -0.41 4.46 7.05
CA ASP A 75 -0.92 4.25 8.40
C ASP A 75 -0.45 2.87 8.85
N MET A 76 0.02 2.77 10.10
CA MET A 76 0.63 1.56 10.61
C MET A 76 0.48 1.40 12.12
N ASN A 77 0.59 0.15 12.55
CA ASN A 77 0.83 -0.24 13.94
C ASN A 77 2.24 -0.83 14.06
N ILE A 78 2.79 -0.90 15.27
CA ILE A 78 4.10 -1.50 15.52
C ILE A 78 3.94 -2.88 16.15
N LYS A 79 4.65 -3.89 15.67
CA LYS A 79 4.66 -5.23 16.26
C LYS A 79 6.05 -5.59 16.77
N ILE A 80 6.13 -5.98 18.04
CA ILE A 80 7.34 -6.51 18.68
C ILE A 80 6.97 -7.87 19.29
N GLY A 81 7.65 -8.93 18.83
CA GLY A 81 7.29 -10.30 19.21
C GLY A 81 5.81 -10.58 18.92
N GLY A 82 5.06 -11.00 19.95
CA GLY A 82 3.63 -11.25 19.87
C GLY A 82 2.71 -10.03 20.07
N LYS A 83 3.24 -8.89 20.52
CA LYS A 83 2.43 -7.71 20.89
C LYS A 83 2.32 -6.72 19.73
N LEU A 84 1.09 -6.28 19.46
CA LEU A 84 0.78 -5.19 18.54
C LEU A 84 0.52 -3.92 19.35
N TYR A 85 1.17 -2.82 18.97
CA TYR A 85 1.02 -1.49 19.52
C TYR A 85 0.20 -0.68 18.52
N THR A 86 -0.98 -0.26 18.93
CA THR A 86 -1.98 0.40 18.11
C THR A 86 -1.99 1.91 18.37
N SER A 87 -2.90 2.65 17.75
CA SER A 87 -3.09 4.08 18.03
C SER A 87 -3.24 4.38 19.53
N HIS A 88 -3.82 3.47 20.31
CA HIS A 88 -3.96 3.61 21.75
C HIS A 88 -2.61 3.73 22.46
N GLU A 89 -1.69 2.79 22.21
CA GLU A 89 -0.35 2.82 22.82
C GLU A 89 0.55 3.85 22.16
N LEU A 90 0.54 3.94 20.83
CA LEU A 90 1.42 4.82 20.06
C LEU A 90 1.14 6.31 20.33
N GLY A 91 -0.05 6.64 20.85
CA GLY A 91 -0.43 8.01 21.24
C GLY A 91 0.30 8.55 22.46
N ASP A 92 0.94 7.71 23.27
CA ASP A 92 1.72 8.14 24.45
C ASP A 92 3.20 7.73 24.29
N PHE A 93 3.95 8.58 23.59
CA PHE A 93 5.35 8.33 23.26
C PHE A 93 6.23 7.98 24.47
N ASN A 94 6.00 8.62 25.62
CA ASN A 94 6.84 8.45 26.81
C ASN A 94 6.62 7.09 27.49
N SER A 95 5.45 6.48 27.29
CA SER A 95 5.11 5.16 27.82
C SER A 95 5.51 4.01 26.88
N LEU A 96 6.02 4.31 25.68
CA LEU A 96 6.42 3.29 24.71
C LEU A 96 7.71 2.57 25.12
N PRO A 97 7.93 1.31 24.68
CA PRO A 97 9.23 0.66 24.77
C PRO A 97 10.33 1.50 24.11
N SER A 98 11.54 1.46 24.66
CA SER A 98 12.69 2.22 24.16
C SER A 98 13.00 1.96 22.68
N THR A 99 12.75 0.75 22.19
CA THR A 99 12.91 0.38 20.77
C THR A 99 11.92 1.12 19.86
N ILE A 100 10.66 1.29 20.27
CA ILE A 100 9.66 2.06 19.53
C ILE A 100 9.98 3.56 19.61
N GLN A 101 10.41 4.04 20.79
CA GLN A 101 10.85 5.42 20.95
C GLN A 101 12.03 5.76 20.03
N ALA A 102 13.02 4.87 19.93
CA ALA A 102 14.18 5.04 19.06
C ALA A 102 13.80 5.03 17.58
N PHE A 103 12.86 4.17 17.16
CA PHE A 103 12.32 4.18 15.80
C PHE A 103 11.67 5.51 15.44
N PHE A 104 10.74 6.03 16.24
CA PHE A 104 10.11 7.32 15.95
C PHE A 104 11.07 8.51 16.09
N THR A 105 12.06 8.41 16.98
CA THR A 105 13.13 9.41 17.05
C THR A 105 13.94 9.44 15.74
N ALA A 106 14.23 8.28 15.14
CA ALA A 106 14.89 8.22 13.84
C ALA A 106 14.04 8.82 12.73
N ILE A 107 12.72 8.58 12.75
CA ILE A 107 11.76 9.23 11.82
C ILE A 107 11.81 10.75 11.98
N ARG A 108 11.71 11.27 13.22
CA ARG A 108 11.74 12.72 13.51
C ARG A 108 13.05 13.38 13.09
N ASN A 109 14.17 12.66 13.17
CA ASN A 109 15.49 13.18 12.79
C ASN A 109 15.76 13.10 11.28
N HIS A 110 14.92 12.39 10.51
CA HIS A 110 15.06 12.31 9.07
C HIS A 110 14.59 13.63 8.42
N PRO A 111 15.32 14.19 7.43
CA PRO A 111 15.06 15.54 6.91
C PRO A 111 13.71 15.71 6.20
N VAL A 112 13.07 14.60 5.80
CA VAL A 112 11.83 14.60 5.02
C VAL A 112 10.68 13.91 5.74
N LEU A 113 10.95 12.92 6.59
CA LEU A 113 9.90 12.07 7.14
C LEU A 113 9.29 12.70 8.37
N HIS A 114 8.02 12.43 8.60
CA HIS A 114 7.27 12.94 9.72
C HIS A 114 6.41 11.84 10.34
N TRP A 115 6.36 11.82 11.66
CA TRP A 115 5.47 10.95 12.41
C TRP A 115 4.24 11.72 12.90
N GLY A 116 3.05 11.14 12.71
CA GLY A 116 1.79 11.76 13.09
C GLY A 116 1.49 11.83 14.57
N GLY A 117 2.24 11.11 15.41
CA GLY A 117 2.14 11.24 16.86
C GLY A 117 2.40 12.66 17.36
N ASP A 118 3.22 13.43 16.62
CA ASP A 118 3.49 14.84 16.93
C ASP A 118 2.30 15.78 16.67
N PHE A 119 1.24 15.27 16.02
CA PHE A 119 0.04 16.04 15.66
C PHE A 119 -1.27 15.25 15.85
N GLY A 120 -1.28 14.26 16.75
CA GLY A 120 -2.49 13.55 17.18
C GLY A 120 -2.92 12.38 16.29
N ASP A 121 -2.08 11.94 15.35
CA ASP A 121 -2.31 10.77 14.50
C ASP A 121 -1.15 9.76 14.61
N PRO A 122 -1.03 9.03 15.74
CA PRO A 122 0.17 8.26 16.07
C PRO A 122 0.43 7.04 15.19
N VAL A 123 -0.51 6.67 14.31
CA VAL A 123 -0.34 5.58 13.34
C VAL A 123 0.23 6.07 12.00
N HIS A 124 0.27 7.38 11.78
CA HIS A 124 0.57 7.96 10.48
C HIS A 124 2.05 8.30 10.29
N ILE A 125 2.59 8.03 9.11
CA ILE A 125 3.92 8.51 8.66
C ILE A 125 3.79 9.04 7.22
N ASP A 126 4.32 10.23 6.97
CA ASP A 126 4.36 10.86 5.65
C ASP A 126 5.63 11.70 5.43
N ASP A 127 5.74 12.34 4.27
CA ASP A 127 6.79 13.31 3.93
C ASP A 127 6.33 14.79 3.96
N ARG A 128 5.08 15.02 4.40
CA ARG A 128 4.40 16.33 4.38
C ARG A 128 4.41 17.04 3.02
N LEU A 129 4.45 16.32 1.89
CA LEU A 129 4.46 16.94 0.55
C LEU A 129 3.26 17.88 0.33
N ASN A 130 2.07 17.52 0.83
CA ASN A 130 0.88 18.38 0.85
C ASN A 130 1.10 19.78 1.44
N LYS A 131 2.02 19.93 2.40
CA LYS A 131 2.33 21.21 3.06
C LYS A 131 3.54 21.88 2.43
N ASN A 132 4.57 21.09 2.11
CA ASN A 132 5.86 21.60 1.65
C ASN A 132 5.83 22.04 0.18
N ASP A 133 5.13 21.29 -0.68
CA ASP A 133 4.93 21.65 -2.09
C ASP A 133 3.50 21.27 -2.55
N PRO A 134 2.50 22.11 -2.21
CA PRO A 134 1.11 21.90 -2.59
C PRO A 134 0.88 21.83 -4.11
N ASN A 135 1.77 22.41 -4.92
CA ASN A 135 1.63 22.42 -6.38
C ASN A 135 2.03 21.06 -6.96
N THR A 136 3.17 20.54 -6.52
CA THR A 136 3.60 19.17 -6.83
C THR A 136 2.56 18.15 -6.36
N TRP A 137 2.03 18.32 -5.14
CA TRP A 137 0.97 17.45 -4.63
C TRP A 137 -0.24 17.41 -5.57
N LYS A 138 -0.72 18.56 -6.07
CA LYS A 138 -1.87 18.63 -6.99
C LYS A 138 -1.58 17.97 -8.33
N GLN A 139 -0.34 18.08 -8.84
CA GLN A 139 0.08 17.43 -10.07
C GLN A 139 0.11 15.90 -9.93
N LYS A 140 0.62 15.40 -8.79
CA LYS A 140 0.63 13.96 -8.50
C LYS A 140 -0.77 13.40 -8.27
N LEU A 141 -1.68 14.17 -7.67
CA LEU A 141 -3.04 13.73 -7.38
C LEU A 141 -3.75 13.18 -8.62
N SER A 142 -3.75 13.90 -9.73
CA SER A 142 -4.46 13.42 -10.94
C SER A 142 -3.88 12.12 -11.48
N ILE A 143 -2.57 11.95 -11.43
CA ILE A 143 -1.87 10.77 -11.95
C ILE A 143 -2.10 9.57 -11.02
N ILE A 144 -1.79 9.72 -9.73
CA ILE A 144 -1.93 8.65 -8.75
C ILE A 144 -3.40 8.24 -8.58
N GLN A 145 -4.34 9.19 -8.58
CA GLN A 145 -5.76 8.84 -8.52
C GLN A 145 -6.24 8.18 -9.82
N SER A 146 -5.73 8.57 -10.99
CA SER A 146 -6.01 7.85 -12.24
C SER A 146 -5.49 6.41 -12.19
N GLU A 147 -4.31 6.20 -11.61
CA GLU A 147 -3.73 4.87 -11.47
C GLU A 147 -4.52 4.03 -10.48
N LEU A 148 -4.83 4.56 -9.29
CA LEU A 148 -5.66 3.94 -8.25
C LEU A 148 -7.08 3.63 -8.72
N THR A 149 -7.74 4.55 -9.44
CA THR A 149 -9.08 4.31 -10.01
C THR A 149 -9.04 3.32 -11.16
N GLY A 150 -7.96 3.32 -11.94
CA GLY A 150 -7.62 2.22 -12.83
C GLY A 150 -7.45 0.90 -12.10
N LEU A 151 -7.04 0.88 -10.82
CA LEU A 151 -7.02 -0.32 -9.96
C LEU A 151 -8.42 -0.71 -9.44
N THR A 152 -9.33 0.25 -9.24
CA THR A 152 -10.65 -0.02 -8.65
C THR A 152 -11.80 -0.12 -9.64
N GLN A 153 -11.61 0.23 -10.92
CA GLN A 153 -12.63 0.12 -11.96
C GLN A 153 -12.13 -0.69 -13.17
N PRO A 154 -12.95 -1.57 -13.76
CA PRO A 154 -12.70 -2.09 -15.09
C PRO A 154 -12.77 -0.92 -16.09
N GLY A 155 -11.65 -0.56 -16.73
CA GLY A 155 -11.69 0.17 -18.00
C GLY A 155 -11.08 1.57 -18.10
N ILE A 156 -10.29 2.06 -17.12
CA ILE A 156 -9.56 3.33 -17.28
C ILE A 156 -8.06 3.16 -17.00
N ARG A 157 -7.43 2.34 -17.83
CA ARG A 157 -6.05 2.60 -18.30
C ARG A 157 -6.17 2.99 -19.77
N ALA A 158 -5.08 3.30 -20.49
CA ALA A 158 -5.11 3.26 -21.95
C ALA A 158 -5.94 2.05 -22.37
N VAL A 159 -6.92 2.22 -23.26
CA VAL A 159 -8.16 1.41 -23.47
C VAL A 159 -8.01 -0.13 -23.40
N ASN A 160 -6.78 -0.66 -23.33
CA ASN A 160 -6.42 -2.07 -23.33
C ASN A 160 -5.45 -2.56 -22.20
N SER A 161 -5.11 -1.79 -21.16
CA SER A 161 -4.19 -2.29 -20.09
C SER A 161 -4.94 -2.82 -18.85
N PRO A 162 -4.66 -4.06 -18.38
CA PRO A 162 -5.28 -4.62 -17.18
C PRO A 162 -4.97 -3.83 -15.90
N ARG A 163 -5.90 -3.82 -14.96
CA ARG A 163 -5.72 -3.24 -13.62
C ARG A 163 -4.89 -4.15 -12.70
N LEU A 164 -4.13 -3.58 -11.75
CA LEU A 164 -3.47 -4.36 -10.69
C LEU A 164 -4.54 -4.99 -9.78
N LEU A 165 -4.50 -6.30 -9.55
CA LEU A 165 -5.41 -6.96 -8.60
C LEU A 165 -4.68 -7.34 -7.32
N PHE A 166 -5.26 -7.03 -6.17
CA PHE A 166 -4.66 -7.29 -4.86
C PHE A 166 -5.74 -7.31 -3.77
N LEU A 167 -5.38 -7.73 -2.57
CA LEU A 167 -6.31 -7.76 -1.45
C LEU A 167 -6.63 -6.34 -0.97
N THR A 168 -7.90 -5.93 -1.09
CA THR A 168 -8.42 -4.64 -0.62
C THR A 168 -9.58 -4.82 0.35
N THR A 169 -10.10 -3.71 0.90
CA THR A 169 -11.37 -3.68 1.63
C THR A 169 -12.17 -2.45 1.15
N PRO A 170 -13.35 -2.62 0.50
CA PRO A 170 -13.98 -3.88 0.11
C PRO A 170 -13.11 -4.69 -0.87
N LEU A 171 -13.37 -5.99 -0.99
CA LEU A 171 -12.60 -6.86 -1.89
C LEU A 171 -12.70 -6.37 -3.32
N MET A 172 -11.63 -6.54 -4.11
CA MET A 172 -11.73 -6.33 -5.55
C MET A 172 -12.61 -7.42 -6.15
N GLU A 173 -13.54 -7.02 -7.02
CA GLU A 173 -14.41 -7.96 -7.71
C GLU A 173 -14.40 -7.74 -9.23
N GLY A 174 -14.69 -8.79 -10.00
CA GLY A 174 -14.90 -8.68 -11.45
C GLY A 174 -14.41 -9.87 -12.27
N ASN A 175 -14.67 -9.82 -13.58
CA ASN A 175 -14.30 -10.87 -14.54
C ASN A 175 -12.78 -11.07 -14.64
N ASP A 176 -11.99 -10.03 -14.39
CA ASP A 176 -10.53 -10.12 -14.40
C ASP A 176 -9.97 -10.81 -13.15
N VAL A 177 -10.60 -10.65 -12.00
CA VAL A 177 -10.33 -11.47 -10.80
C VAL A 177 -10.70 -12.92 -11.09
N LYS A 178 -11.87 -13.15 -11.69
CA LYS A 178 -12.32 -14.49 -12.06
C LYS A 178 -11.33 -15.18 -12.99
N ALA A 179 -10.85 -14.49 -14.02
CA ALA A 179 -9.86 -15.02 -14.96
C ALA A 179 -8.55 -15.43 -14.27
N VAL A 180 -8.07 -14.64 -13.30
CA VAL A 180 -6.89 -15.03 -12.49
C VAL A 180 -7.16 -16.27 -11.67
N GLN A 181 -8.29 -16.32 -10.97
CA GLN A 181 -8.65 -17.46 -10.13
C GLN A 181 -8.77 -18.73 -10.97
N GLU A 182 -9.38 -18.66 -12.16
CA GLU A 182 -9.47 -19.79 -13.10
C GLU A 182 -8.08 -20.29 -13.53
N LYS A 183 -7.15 -19.39 -13.85
CA LYS A 183 -5.77 -19.77 -14.19
C LYS A 183 -5.03 -20.39 -13.02
N LEU A 184 -5.19 -19.87 -11.81
CA LEU A 184 -4.55 -20.41 -10.60
C LEU A 184 -5.12 -21.79 -10.24
N ILE A 185 -6.45 -21.93 -10.25
CA ILE A 185 -7.13 -23.22 -9.99
C ILE A 185 -6.69 -24.25 -11.05
N GLY A 186 -6.67 -23.88 -12.33
CA GLY A 186 -6.22 -24.76 -13.41
C GLY A 186 -4.74 -25.18 -13.32
N LYS A 187 -3.91 -24.38 -12.65
CA LYS A 187 -2.51 -24.72 -12.33
C LYS A 187 -2.34 -25.48 -11.00
N GLY A 188 -3.44 -25.76 -10.28
CA GLY A 188 -3.43 -26.55 -9.04
C GLY A 188 -3.24 -25.75 -7.75
N PHE A 189 -3.32 -24.42 -7.78
CA PHE A 189 -3.24 -23.61 -6.56
C PHE A 189 -4.57 -23.66 -5.79
N ASN A 190 -4.49 -23.81 -4.47
CA ASN A 190 -5.66 -23.84 -3.60
C ASN A 190 -6.07 -22.43 -3.16
N LEU A 191 -7.27 -21.99 -3.57
CA LEU A 191 -7.86 -20.70 -3.22
C LEU A 191 -8.97 -20.83 -2.15
N GLY A 192 -9.19 -22.02 -1.59
CA GLY A 192 -10.31 -22.30 -0.68
C GLY A 192 -11.68 -22.34 -1.37
N ILE A 193 -11.71 -22.20 -2.70
CA ILE A 193 -12.90 -22.27 -3.55
C ILE A 193 -12.64 -23.26 -4.69
N THR A 194 -13.69 -23.94 -5.16
CA THR A 194 -13.61 -24.90 -6.27
C THR A 194 -13.93 -24.29 -7.63
N SER A 195 -14.55 -23.11 -7.64
CA SER A 195 -14.88 -22.33 -8.83
C SER A 195 -14.59 -20.86 -8.58
N ALA A 196 -14.05 -20.16 -9.57
CA ALA A 196 -13.76 -18.74 -9.48
C ALA A 196 -15.03 -17.92 -9.22
N ASP A 197 -15.07 -17.24 -8.08
CA ASP A 197 -16.19 -16.41 -7.61
C ASP A 197 -16.04 -14.94 -8.04
N GLY A 198 -14.88 -14.56 -8.58
CA GLY A 198 -14.57 -13.20 -8.99
C GLY A 198 -14.23 -12.28 -7.83
N LEU A 199 -13.96 -12.79 -6.62
CA LEU A 199 -13.63 -12.00 -5.42
C LEU A 199 -12.15 -12.16 -5.03
N PHE A 200 -11.41 -11.05 -4.94
CA PHE A 200 -9.99 -11.06 -4.59
C PHE A 200 -9.80 -11.09 -3.06
N GLY A 201 -10.12 -12.23 -2.46
CA GLY A 201 -9.97 -12.48 -1.03
C GLY A 201 -8.55 -12.85 -0.59
N PRO A 202 -8.31 -13.00 0.73
CA PRO A 202 -7.01 -13.40 1.27
C PRO A 202 -6.47 -14.71 0.69
N ALA A 203 -7.34 -15.69 0.42
CA ALA A 203 -6.94 -16.96 -0.18
C ALA A 203 -6.47 -16.80 -1.64
N THR A 204 -7.12 -15.92 -2.42
CA THR A 204 -6.66 -15.54 -3.77
C THR A 204 -5.29 -14.89 -3.71
N SER A 205 -5.07 -13.92 -2.80
CA SER A 205 -3.77 -13.26 -2.64
C SER A 205 -2.65 -14.25 -2.26
N GLN A 206 -2.92 -15.16 -1.32
CA GLN A 206 -1.97 -16.22 -0.94
C GLN A 206 -1.66 -17.18 -2.10
N ALA A 207 -2.65 -17.53 -2.92
CA ALA A 207 -2.44 -18.36 -4.10
C ALA A 207 -1.59 -17.64 -5.16
N VAL A 208 -1.82 -16.34 -5.36
CA VAL A 208 -0.98 -15.51 -6.26
C VAL A 208 0.46 -15.48 -5.76
N ALA A 209 0.69 -15.27 -4.46
CA ALA A 209 2.04 -15.27 -3.88
C ALA A 209 2.75 -16.61 -4.11
N LYS A 210 2.10 -17.74 -3.82
CA LYS A 210 2.66 -19.07 -4.09
C LYS A 210 2.96 -19.29 -5.57
N PHE A 211 2.09 -18.79 -6.45
CA PHE A 211 2.33 -18.85 -7.89
C PHE A 211 3.56 -18.03 -8.30
N GLN A 212 3.70 -16.81 -7.79
CA GLN A 212 4.85 -15.96 -8.05
C GLN A 212 6.15 -16.62 -7.61
N GLU A 213 6.16 -17.22 -6.41
CA GLU A 213 7.29 -18.00 -5.90
C GLU A 213 7.66 -19.14 -6.84
N GLN A 214 6.69 -19.98 -7.23
CA GLN A 214 6.92 -21.11 -8.12
C GLN A 214 7.34 -20.68 -9.54
N ALA A 215 6.88 -19.52 -10.00
CA ALA A 215 7.21 -18.96 -11.30
C ALA A 215 8.52 -18.15 -11.31
N GLY A 216 9.22 -18.04 -10.17
CA GLY A 216 10.45 -17.25 -10.04
C GLY A 216 10.23 -15.76 -10.27
N LEU A 217 9.02 -15.25 -9.98
CA LEU A 217 8.68 -13.85 -10.10
C LEU A 217 9.12 -13.08 -8.85
N ASP A 218 9.68 -11.91 -9.09
CA ASP A 218 10.02 -10.94 -8.04
C ASP A 218 9.28 -9.61 -8.32
N PRO A 219 8.51 -9.10 -7.34
CA PRO A 219 8.30 -9.66 -5.99
C PRO A 219 7.24 -10.77 -5.86
N ILE A 220 7.30 -11.50 -4.74
CA ILE A 220 6.27 -12.43 -4.25
C ILE A 220 5.30 -11.64 -3.35
N ASP A 221 4.40 -10.87 -3.96
CA ASP A 221 3.57 -9.86 -3.27
C ASP A 221 2.09 -10.23 -3.17
N GLY A 222 1.66 -11.32 -3.79
CA GLY A 222 0.25 -11.72 -3.83
C GLY A 222 -0.62 -10.77 -4.65
N MET A 223 -0.01 -9.97 -5.52
CA MET A 223 -0.66 -9.03 -6.43
C MET A 223 -0.53 -9.48 -7.90
N VAL A 224 -1.51 -9.10 -8.71
CA VAL A 224 -1.57 -9.47 -10.13
C VAL A 224 -1.28 -8.25 -10.98
N GLY A 225 0.00 -7.94 -11.12
CA GLY A 225 0.51 -6.98 -12.11
C GLY A 225 0.87 -7.65 -13.44
N ASP A 226 1.45 -6.88 -14.36
CA ASP A 226 1.71 -7.34 -15.74
C ASP A 226 2.59 -8.59 -15.81
N LYS A 227 3.65 -8.68 -14.99
CA LYS A 227 4.51 -9.87 -14.90
C LYS A 227 3.73 -11.12 -14.47
N THR A 228 2.89 -10.98 -13.44
CA THR A 228 2.03 -12.07 -12.95
C THR A 228 1.02 -12.50 -14.03
N ARG A 229 0.40 -11.54 -14.73
CA ARG A 229 -0.54 -11.83 -15.83
C ARG A 229 0.14 -12.58 -16.97
N GLN A 230 1.30 -12.10 -17.41
CA GLN A 230 2.08 -12.75 -18.45
C GLN A 230 2.44 -14.19 -18.06
N ALA A 231 2.88 -14.42 -16.82
CA ALA A 231 3.21 -15.76 -16.33
C ALA A 231 1.98 -16.68 -16.20
N LEU A 232 0.80 -16.11 -15.91
CA LEU A 232 -0.49 -16.83 -15.91
C LEU A 232 -1.02 -17.10 -17.32
N GLY A 233 -0.50 -16.42 -18.34
CA GLY A 233 -1.01 -16.46 -19.71
C GLY A 233 -2.35 -15.73 -19.84
N LEU A 234 -2.42 -14.51 -19.30
CA LEU A 234 -3.52 -13.55 -19.35
C LEU A 234 -3.13 -12.28 -20.11
#